data_AF-A0A2N9J8L3-F1
#
_entry.id   AF-A0A2N9J8L3-F1
#
_cell.length_a   1.000
_cell.length_b   1.000
_cell.length_c   1.000
_cell.angle_alpha   90.00
_cell.angle_beta   90.00
_cell.angle_gamma   90.00
#
_symmetry.space_group_name_H-M   'P 1'
#
loop_
_entity.id
_entity.type
_entity.pdbx_description
1 polymer ?
#
loop_
_entity_poly.entity_id
_entity_poly.type
_entity_poly.pdbx_seq_one_letter_code
_entity_poly.pdbx_strand_id
1 'polypeptide(L)'
;MKYVLVTGGVVSGLGKGVTASSIGVVLKACGLRITSIKIDPYLNTDAGTMSPFEHGEVFVLDDGGEVDLDLGNYERFLDVTLTRNNNITTGKIYQSVLDKERRGDYLGKTVQVVPHITDAIKNWIESVAVIPVDGKEGPADVCVIELGGTVGDIESMPFIEALRQLSFVVGHNNFCLVHVSLIPVLGVVGEQKTKPTQHSVRELRALGLTPHLLACRSAQPLLESTKEKLSQFCHVPAGNILNIHDVPNIWHVPLLLRNQNAHHSILKQLNLHR
;
A
#
# COMPACT_ATOMS: atom_id res chain seq x y z
N MET A 1 -3.24 -12.53 11.45
CA MET A 1 -2.85 -11.77 10.25
C MET A 1 -2.11 -10.52 10.66
N LYS A 2 -1.00 -10.19 9.99
CA LYS A 2 -0.31 -8.89 10.12
C LYS A 2 -0.53 -8.07 8.85
N TYR A 3 -0.50 -6.75 8.95
CA TYR A 3 -0.75 -5.86 7.81
C TYR A 3 0.43 -4.91 7.58
N VAL A 4 0.87 -4.80 6.32
CA VAL A 4 1.82 -3.77 5.90
C VAL A 4 1.10 -2.88 4.88
N LEU A 5 0.71 -1.68 5.30
CA LEU A 5 0.12 -0.68 4.42
C LEU A 5 1.21 0.13 3.71
N VAL A 6 1.10 0.24 2.39
CA VAL A 6 1.94 1.09 1.54
C VAL A 6 1.08 2.21 0.96
N THR A 7 1.45 3.46 1.21
CA THR A 7 0.73 4.65 0.70
C THR A 7 1.63 5.51 -0.19
N GLY A 8 1.02 6.31 -1.08
CA GLY A 8 1.72 7.27 -1.94
C GLY A 8 1.62 8.70 -1.45
N GLY A 9 2.70 9.44 -1.58
CA GLY A 9 2.76 10.85 -1.20
C GLY A 9 2.58 11.81 -2.37
N VAL A 10 3.71 12.26 -2.92
CA VAL A 10 3.81 13.53 -3.65
C VAL A 10 3.28 13.49 -5.09
N VAL A 11 3.45 12.37 -5.79
CA VAL A 11 2.99 12.20 -7.17
C VAL A 11 2.55 10.75 -7.41
N SER A 12 1.65 10.55 -8.38
CA SER A 12 1.32 9.23 -8.91
C SER A 12 2.51 8.65 -9.71
N GLY A 13 2.53 7.32 -9.91
CA GLY A 13 3.58 6.66 -10.70
C GLY A 13 4.96 6.54 -10.03
N LEU A 14 5.11 6.80 -8.72
CA LEU A 14 6.40 6.69 -8.00
C LEU A 14 6.97 5.27 -7.87
N GLY A 15 6.22 4.24 -8.26
CA GLY A 15 6.59 2.84 -8.04
C GLY A 15 6.10 2.30 -6.70
N LYS A 16 4.86 2.61 -6.30
CA LYS A 16 4.20 2.02 -5.13
C LYS A 16 4.08 0.50 -5.26
N GLY A 17 3.50 0.01 -6.35
CA GLY A 17 3.39 -1.42 -6.65
C GLY A 17 4.74 -2.14 -6.58
N VAL A 18 5.79 -1.57 -7.18
CA VAL A 18 7.17 -2.12 -7.10
C VAL A 18 7.71 -2.13 -5.67
N THR A 19 7.46 -1.08 -4.89
CA THR A 19 7.91 -1.01 -3.50
C THR A 19 7.17 -2.03 -2.63
N ALA A 20 5.84 -2.12 -2.77
CA ALA A 20 4.98 -3.03 -2.04
C ALA A 20 5.29 -4.49 -2.38
N SER A 21 5.44 -4.83 -3.67
CA SER A 21 5.82 -6.17 -4.09
C SER A 21 7.22 -6.54 -3.58
N SER A 22 8.16 -5.59 -3.61
CA SER A 22 9.52 -5.80 -3.08
C SER A 22 9.55 -6.01 -1.56
N ILE A 23 8.68 -5.32 -0.81
CA ILE A 23 8.48 -5.58 0.62
C ILE A 23 7.98 -7.02 0.81
N GLY A 24 7.01 -7.46 0.03
CA GLY A 24 6.53 -8.84 0.06
C GLY A 24 7.65 -9.85 -0.24
N VAL A 25 8.52 -9.58 -1.22
CA VAL A 25 9.68 -10.46 -1.53
C VAL A 25 10.64 -10.58 -0.36
N VAL A 26 11.03 -9.47 0.26
CA VAL A 26 11.98 -9.54 1.39
C VAL A 26 11.38 -10.23 2.61
N LEU A 27 10.08 -10.07 2.85
CA LEU A 27 9.38 -10.79 3.92
C LEU A 27 9.18 -12.28 3.59
N LYS A 28 8.89 -12.62 2.33
CA LYS A 28 8.84 -14.02 1.85
C LYS A 28 10.20 -14.70 2.03
N ALA A 29 11.30 -13.98 1.75
CA ALA A 29 12.66 -14.47 2.00
C ALA A 29 12.98 -14.70 3.49
N CYS A 30 12.26 -14.04 4.42
CA CYS A 30 12.30 -14.32 5.85
C CYS A 30 11.45 -15.54 6.26
N GLY A 31 10.90 -16.29 5.31
CA GLY A 31 10.09 -17.49 5.57
C GLY A 31 8.63 -17.21 5.93
N LEU A 32 8.13 -16.00 5.67
CA LEU A 32 6.73 -15.64 5.87
C LEU A 32 5.89 -15.92 4.62
N ARG A 33 4.65 -16.35 4.82
CA ARG A 33 3.64 -16.43 3.77
C ARG A 33 3.02 -15.06 3.56
N ILE A 34 2.94 -14.63 2.30
CA ILE A 34 2.51 -13.27 1.93
C ILE A 34 1.27 -13.34 1.06
N THR A 35 0.32 -12.45 1.30
CA THR A 35 -0.76 -12.11 0.37
C THR A 35 -0.72 -10.61 0.07
N SER A 36 -1.41 -10.19 -0.99
CA SER A 36 -1.48 -8.78 -1.40
C SER A 36 -2.91 -8.33 -1.63
N ILE A 37 -3.20 -7.09 -1.26
CA ILE A 37 -4.45 -6.40 -1.58
C ILE A 37 -4.10 -5.04 -2.18
N LYS A 38 -4.62 -4.77 -3.37
CA LYS A 38 -4.51 -3.48 -4.05
C LYS A 38 -5.81 -2.72 -3.90
N ILE A 39 -5.73 -1.51 -3.38
CA ILE A 39 -6.84 -0.56 -3.31
C ILE A 39 -6.67 0.46 -4.43
N ASP A 40 -7.75 0.66 -5.18
CA ASP A 40 -7.85 1.58 -6.30
C ASP A 40 -8.95 2.61 -6.03
N PRO A 41 -8.61 3.89 -5.87
CA PRO A 41 -9.59 4.90 -5.51
C PRO A 41 -10.50 5.32 -6.68
N TYR A 42 -10.29 4.80 -7.90
CA TYR A 42 -11.16 5.07 -9.04
C TYR A 42 -12.56 4.45 -8.88
N LEU A 43 -13.54 5.00 -9.60
CA LEU A 43 -14.95 4.63 -9.48
C LEU A 43 -15.36 3.36 -10.26
N ASN A 44 -14.62 2.96 -11.29
CA ASN A 44 -14.93 1.72 -12.01
C ASN A 44 -14.90 0.51 -11.05
N THR A 45 -15.82 -0.44 -11.24
CA THR A 45 -15.91 -1.66 -10.42
C THR A 45 -14.71 -2.59 -10.62
N ASP A 46 -14.15 -2.57 -11.82
CA ASP A 46 -12.99 -3.33 -12.27
C ASP A 46 -12.26 -2.53 -13.37
N ALA A 47 -11.12 -3.04 -13.83
CA ALA A 47 -10.31 -2.36 -14.84
C ALA A 47 -10.73 -2.71 -16.29
N GLY A 48 -11.56 -3.74 -16.49
CA GLY A 48 -11.83 -4.34 -17.79
C GLY A 48 -12.44 -3.43 -18.85
N THR A 49 -13.14 -2.39 -18.41
CA THR A 49 -13.77 -1.39 -19.29
C THR A 49 -12.88 -0.19 -19.62
N MET A 50 -11.68 -0.11 -19.02
CA MET A 50 -10.78 1.02 -19.19
C MET A 50 -9.98 0.92 -20.48
N SER A 51 -9.67 2.08 -21.07
CA SER A 51 -8.75 2.16 -22.20
C SER A 51 -7.32 1.87 -21.74
N PRO A 52 -6.58 0.96 -22.40
CA PRO A 52 -5.17 0.73 -22.09
C PRO A 52 -4.28 1.96 -22.23
N PHE A 53 -4.70 2.95 -23.02
CA PHE A 53 -3.97 4.21 -23.19
C PHE A 53 -4.14 5.17 -22.01
N GLU A 54 -5.17 4.99 -21.19
CA GLU A 54 -5.49 5.90 -20.08
C GLU A 54 -4.95 5.36 -18.75
N HIS A 55 -5.24 4.10 -18.44
CA HIS A 55 -4.91 3.50 -17.15
C HIS A 55 -3.77 2.46 -17.22
N GLY A 56 -3.26 2.19 -18.43
CA GLY A 56 -2.32 1.10 -18.67
C GLY A 56 -3.05 -0.22 -18.97
N GLU A 57 -2.26 -1.27 -19.17
CA GLU A 57 -2.78 -2.59 -19.55
C GLU A 57 -3.69 -3.18 -18.45
N VAL A 58 -4.74 -3.89 -18.86
CA VAL A 58 -5.59 -4.67 -17.95
C VAL A 58 -4.91 -6.01 -17.70
N PHE A 59 -4.78 -6.40 -16.43
CA PHE A 59 -4.28 -7.71 -16.05
C PHE A 59 -5.45 -8.67 -15.79
N VAL A 60 -5.36 -9.89 -16.32
CA VAL A 60 -6.41 -10.91 -16.16
C VAL A 60 -5.91 -11.98 -15.20
N LEU A 61 -6.64 -12.18 -14.10
CA LEU A 61 -6.35 -13.20 -13.08
C LEU A 61 -6.88 -14.58 -13.49
N ASP A 62 -6.38 -15.63 -12.82
CA ASP A 62 -6.79 -17.02 -13.05
C ASP A 62 -8.30 -17.25 -12.86
N ASP A 63 -8.95 -16.48 -11.98
CA ASP A 63 -10.39 -16.53 -11.75
C ASP A 63 -11.21 -15.72 -12.78
N GLY A 64 -10.56 -15.17 -13.81
CA GLY A 64 -11.16 -14.31 -14.82
C GLY A 64 -11.42 -12.87 -14.36
N GLY A 65 -10.85 -12.45 -13.23
CA GLY A 65 -10.91 -11.06 -12.78
C GLY A 65 -10.08 -10.12 -13.66
N GLU A 66 -10.69 -9.04 -14.14
CA GLU A 66 -10.03 -7.98 -14.92
C GLU A 66 -9.60 -6.85 -13.97
N VAL A 67 -8.30 -6.76 -13.68
CA VAL A 67 -7.76 -5.92 -12.61
C VAL A 67 -6.67 -4.99 -13.10
N ASP A 68 -6.29 -4.04 -12.24
CA ASP A 68 -5.15 -3.15 -12.47
C ASP A 68 -3.84 -3.91 -12.69
N LEU A 69 -2.93 -3.33 -13.47
CA LEU A 69 -1.64 -3.91 -13.84
C LEU A 69 -0.76 -4.23 -12.62
N ASP A 70 -0.89 -3.47 -11.52
CA ASP A 70 -0.09 -3.71 -10.32
C ASP A 70 -0.36 -5.09 -9.70
N LEU A 71 -1.53 -5.70 -9.92
CA LEU A 71 -1.81 -7.07 -9.48
C LEU A 71 -0.87 -8.09 -10.14
N GLY A 72 -0.57 -7.91 -11.43
CA GLY A 72 0.39 -8.75 -12.13
C GLY A 72 1.82 -8.59 -11.61
N ASN A 73 2.17 -7.42 -11.06
CA ASN A 73 3.45 -7.23 -10.38
C ASN A 73 3.53 -8.07 -9.10
N TYR A 74 2.44 -8.15 -8.33
CA TYR A 74 2.40 -8.97 -7.12
C TYR A 74 2.52 -10.46 -7.43
N GLU A 75 1.75 -10.99 -8.39
CA GLU A 75 1.85 -12.41 -8.77
C GLU A 75 3.25 -12.77 -9.26
N ARG A 76 3.84 -11.92 -10.12
CA ARG A 76 5.18 -12.14 -10.67
C ARG A 76 6.29 -12.11 -9.62
N PHE A 77 6.23 -11.17 -8.67
CA PHE A 77 7.27 -11.03 -7.64
C PHE A 77 7.12 -12.05 -6.51
N LEU A 78 5.87 -12.33 -6.12
CA LEU A 78 5.58 -13.11 -4.94
C LEU A 78 5.31 -14.58 -5.24
N ASP A 79 5.15 -14.98 -6.50
CA ASP A 79 4.81 -16.35 -6.89
C ASP A 79 3.57 -16.83 -6.10
N VAL A 80 2.48 -16.11 -6.35
CA VAL A 80 1.14 -16.29 -5.76
C VAL A 80 0.09 -16.13 -6.85
N THR A 81 -1.08 -16.72 -6.65
CA THR A 81 -2.26 -16.58 -7.51
C THR A 81 -3.32 -15.77 -6.76
N LEU A 82 -3.51 -14.52 -7.16
CA LEU A 82 -4.49 -13.62 -6.57
C LEU A 82 -5.87 -13.83 -7.23
N THR A 83 -6.90 -13.34 -6.55
CA THR A 83 -8.29 -13.40 -7.04
C THR A 83 -8.82 -11.99 -7.29
N ARG A 84 -9.95 -11.88 -8.01
CA ARG A 84 -10.63 -10.58 -8.23
C ARG A 84 -10.96 -9.82 -6.94
N ASN A 85 -10.99 -10.50 -5.80
CA ASN A 85 -11.26 -9.92 -4.49
C ASN A 85 -10.02 -9.24 -3.87
N ASN A 86 -8.81 -9.58 -4.34
CA ASN A 86 -7.57 -8.91 -3.94
C ASN A 86 -7.45 -7.50 -4.53
N ASN A 87 -8.29 -7.15 -5.52
CA ASN A 87 -8.43 -5.79 -6.02
C ASN A 87 -9.70 -5.14 -5.44
N ILE A 88 -9.54 -4.05 -4.70
CA ILE A 88 -10.63 -3.26 -4.13
C ILE A 88 -10.71 -1.95 -4.90
N THR A 89 -11.89 -1.62 -5.43
CA THR A 89 -12.13 -0.31 -6.07
C THR A 89 -13.22 0.46 -5.34
N THR A 90 -13.30 1.78 -5.54
CA THR A 90 -14.40 2.58 -5.00
C THR A 90 -15.74 2.07 -5.50
N GLY A 91 -15.85 1.79 -6.81
CA GLY A 91 -17.07 1.24 -7.41
C GLY A 91 -17.51 -0.08 -6.78
N LYS A 92 -16.57 -1.01 -6.57
CA LYS A 92 -16.85 -2.32 -5.98
C LYS A 92 -17.40 -2.21 -4.56
N ILE A 93 -16.81 -1.35 -3.73
CA ILE A 93 -17.28 -1.12 -2.35
C ILE A 93 -18.65 -0.44 -2.35
N TYR A 94 -18.82 0.62 -3.13
CA TYR A 94 -20.06 1.38 -3.17
C TYR A 94 -21.21 0.51 -3.68
N GLN A 95 -20.99 -0.26 -4.75
CA GLN A 95 -21.96 -1.23 -5.26
C GLN A 95 -22.38 -2.22 -4.17
N SER A 96 -21.41 -2.82 -3.46
CA SER A 96 -21.70 -3.76 -2.37
C SER A 96 -22.56 -3.17 -1.26
N VAL A 97 -22.28 -1.91 -0.86
CA VAL A 97 -23.04 -1.22 0.19
C VAL A 97 -24.42 -0.81 -0.29
N LEU A 98 -24.56 -0.31 -1.52
CA LEU A 98 -25.86 0.04 -2.11
C LEU A 98 -26.74 -1.20 -2.29
N ASP A 99 -26.18 -2.33 -2.69
CA ASP A 99 -26.93 -3.59 -2.80
C ASP A 99 -27.42 -4.09 -1.43
N LYS A 100 -26.60 -3.94 -0.37
CA LYS A 100 -27.00 -4.24 1.02
C LYS A 100 -28.12 -3.34 1.51
N GLU A 101 -28.07 -2.06 1.16
CA GLU A 101 -29.12 -1.09 1.47
C GLU A 101 -30.45 -1.49 0.83
N ARG A 102 -30.45 -1.81 -0.47
CA ARG A 102 -31.66 -2.20 -1.20
C ARG A 102 -32.27 -3.50 -0.71
N ARG A 103 -31.48 -4.43 -0.16
CA ARG A 103 -31.96 -5.66 0.48
C ARG A 103 -32.54 -5.44 1.89
N GLY A 104 -32.30 -4.28 2.49
CA GLY A 104 -32.74 -3.98 3.86
C GLY A 104 -31.76 -4.44 4.94
N ASP A 105 -30.51 -4.77 4.61
CA ASP A 105 -29.49 -5.28 5.54
C ASP A 105 -29.16 -4.24 6.65
N TYR A 106 -29.43 -2.95 6.40
CA TYR A 106 -29.24 -1.85 7.37
C TYR A 106 -30.51 -1.51 8.19
N LEU A 107 -31.57 -2.33 8.12
CA LEU A 107 -32.79 -2.20 8.93
C LEU A 107 -33.47 -0.81 8.82
N GLY A 108 -33.45 -0.23 7.62
CA GLY A 108 -34.04 1.09 7.34
C GLY A 108 -33.27 2.29 7.91
N LYS A 109 -32.07 2.09 8.49
CA LYS A 109 -31.21 3.17 8.94
C LYS A 109 -30.52 3.87 7.76
N THR A 110 -30.21 5.15 7.94
CA THR A 110 -29.45 5.92 6.94
C THR A 110 -28.03 5.38 6.80
N VAL A 111 -27.66 5.06 5.55
CA VAL A 111 -26.31 4.63 5.17
C VAL A 111 -25.45 5.86 4.88
N GLN A 112 -24.21 5.85 5.35
CA GLN A 112 -23.25 6.96 5.28
C GLN A 112 -21.84 6.42 4.99
N VAL A 113 -20.92 7.28 4.54
CA VAL A 113 -19.51 6.90 4.32
C VAL A 113 -18.89 6.36 5.60
N VAL A 114 -19.07 7.06 6.72
CA VAL A 114 -18.67 6.56 8.04
C VAL A 114 -19.95 6.24 8.83
N PRO A 115 -20.09 5.02 9.39
CA PRO A 115 -19.13 3.93 9.36
C PRO A 115 -19.32 2.95 8.17
N HIS A 116 -20.41 3.03 7.39
CA HIS A 116 -20.83 1.92 6.53
C HIS A 116 -19.86 1.59 5.38
N ILE A 117 -19.32 2.60 4.69
CA ILE A 117 -18.29 2.39 3.65
C ILE A 117 -16.97 1.97 4.30
N THR A 118 -16.56 2.62 5.39
CA THR A 118 -15.31 2.28 6.09
C THR A 118 -15.34 0.87 6.68
N ASP A 119 -16.48 0.41 7.18
CA ASP A 119 -16.69 -0.95 7.67
C ASP A 119 -16.69 -1.95 6.52
N ALA A 120 -17.33 -1.62 5.39
CA ALA A 120 -17.27 -2.46 4.21
C ALA A 120 -15.83 -2.68 3.73
N ILE A 121 -15.00 -1.63 3.70
CA ILE A 121 -13.58 -1.71 3.34
C ILE A 121 -12.80 -2.59 4.33
N LYS A 122 -12.93 -2.34 5.64
CA LYS A 122 -12.24 -3.14 6.68
C LYS A 122 -12.61 -4.62 6.59
N ASN A 123 -13.91 -4.91 6.55
CA ASN A 123 -14.43 -6.28 6.46
C ASN A 123 -13.93 -6.98 5.18
N TRP A 124 -13.86 -6.26 4.05
CA TRP A 124 -13.29 -6.79 2.81
C TRP A 124 -11.81 -7.15 2.98
N ILE A 125 -11.00 -6.24 3.52
CA ILE A 125 -9.58 -6.47 3.76
C ILE A 125 -9.37 -7.71 4.66
N GLU A 126 -10.08 -7.78 5.79
CA GLU A 126 -9.91 -8.87 6.76
C GLU A 126 -10.36 -10.22 6.19
N SER A 127 -11.47 -10.24 5.43
CA SER A 127 -11.97 -11.47 4.80
C SER A 127 -11.09 -11.98 3.66
N VAL A 128 -10.51 -11.08 2.85
CA VAL A 128 -9.66 -11.47 1.73
C VAL A 128 -8.26 -11.84 2.20
N ALA A 129 -7.72 -11.15 3.21
CA ALA A 129 -6.37 -11.41 3.70
C ALA A 129 -6.17 -12.86 4.21
N VAL A 130 -7.24 -13.50 4.70
CA VAL A 130 -7.18 -14.88 5.21
C VAL A 130 -7.32 -15.95 4.12
N ILE A 131 -7.67 -15.59 2.89
CA ILE A 131 -7.78 -16.52 1.77
C ILE A 131 -6.35 -16.89 1.30
N PRO A 132 -6.00 -18.19 1.22
CA PRO A 132 -4.69 -18.61 0.74
C PRO A 132 -4.53 -18.31 -0.75
N VAL A 133 -3.37 -17.76 -1.11
CA VAL A 133 -3.00 -17.39 -2.49
C VAL A 133 -1.74 -18.11 -2.98
N ASP A 134 -1.13 -18.96 -2.15
CA ASP A 134 0.14 -19.65 -2.40
C ASP A 134 -0.02 -21.18 -2.55
N GLY A 135 -1.26 -21.65 -2.76
CA GLY A 135 -1.59 -23.07 -2.90
C GLY A 135 -1.48 -23.90 -1.63
N LYS A 136 -1.21 -23.28 -0.47
CA LYS A 136 -1.10 -23.97 0.83
C LYS A 136 -2.34 -23.75 1.69
N GLU A 137 -2.64 -24.72 2.54
CA GLU A 137 -3.73 -24.58 3.51
C GLU A 137 -3.45 -23.49 4.56
N GLY A 138 -4.51 -22.84 5.03
CA GLY A 138 -4.44 -21.79 6.05
C GLY A 138 -4.01 -20.41 5.52
N PRO A 139 -4.18 -19.35 6.34
CA PRO A 139 -3.96 -17.97 5.93
C PRO A 139 -2.48 -17.63 5.78
N ALA A 140 -2.20 -16.54 5.05
CA ALA A 140 -0.88 -15.91 5.03
C ALA A 140 -0.50 -15.34 6.41
N ASP A 141 0.80 -15.13 6.63
CA ASP A 141 1.30 -14.48 7.84
C ASP A 141 1.12 -12.96 7.77
N VAL A 142 1.39 -12.39 6.59
CA VAL A 142 1.36 -10.94 6.32
C VAL A 142 0.56 -10.63 5.06
N CYS A 143 -0.34 -9.66 5.15
CA CYS A 143 -1.01 -9.03 4.02
C CYS A 143 -0.33 -7.69 3.71
N VAL A 144 0.25 -7.55 2.52
CA VAL A 144 0.72 -6.27 2.00
C VAL A 144 -0.46 -5.57 1.35
N ILE A 145 -0.80 -4.37 1.82
CA ILE A 145 -1.88 -3.56 1.28
C ILE A 145 -1.26 -2.37 0.56
N GLU A 146 -1.54 -2.20 -0.72
CA GLU A 146 -1.21 -0.97 -1.44
C GLU A 146 -2.44 -0.09 -1.55
N LEU A 147 -2.34 1.14 -1.04
CA LEU A 147 -3.29 2.20 -1.35
C LEU A 147 -2.82 2.95 -2.61
N GLY A 148 -3.56 2.77 -3.70
CA GLY A 148 -3.44 3.51 -4.95
C GLY A 148 -3.65 5.01 -4.79
N GLY A 149 -3.40 5.78 -5.86
CA GLY A 149 -3.50 7.24 -5.82
C GLY A 149 -2.44 7.91 -4.94
N THR A 150 -2.74 9.13 -4.50
CA THR A 150 -1.92 9.90 -3.56
C THR A 150 -2.71 10.29 -2.31
N VAL A 151 -1.98 10.57 -1.23
CA VAL A 151 -2.55 11.08 0.02
C VAL A 151 -2.90 12.56 -0.18
N GLY A 152 -4.13 12.93 0.20
CA GLY A 152 -4.67 14.28 0.02
C GLY A 152 -5.75 14.37 -1.05
N ASP A 153 -5.89 13.33 -1.88
CA ASP A 153 -6.94 13.23 -2.89
C ASP A 153 -8.30 12.92 -2.25
N ILE A 154 -9.38 13.45 -2.84
CA ILE A 154 -10.75 13.26 -2.35
C ILE A 154 -11.15 11.79 -2.42
N GLU A 155 -10.74 11.12 -3.50
CA GLU A 155 -11.02 9.73 -3.82
C GLU A 155 -10.41 8.77 -2.78
N SER A 156 -9.27 9.16 -2.17
CA SER A 156 -8.57 8.35 -1.17
C SER A 156 -9.13 8.51 0.25
N MET A 157 -9.94 9.55 0.53
CA MET A 157 -10.40 9.88 1.89
C MET A 157 -11.14 8.72 2.58
N PRO A 158 -12.10 8.01 1.94
CA PRO A 158 -12.80 6.90 2.58
C PRO A 158 -11.86 5.75 2.95
N PHE A 159 -10.87 5.46 2.10
CA PHE A 159 -9.91 4.39 2.33
C PHE A 159 -8.92 4.74 3.44
N ILE A 160 -8.41 5.97 3.48
CA ILE A 160 -7.51 6.41 4.55
C ILE A 160 -8.22 6.33 5.90
N GLU A 161 -9.47 6.77 5.98
CA GLU A 161 -10.26 6.66 7.21
C GLU A 161 -10.53 5.20 7.60
N ALA A 162 -10.84 4.32 6.64
CA ALA A 162 -11.01 2.89 6.89
C ALA A 162 -9.72 2.24 7.40
N LEU A 163 -8.58 2.53 6.78
CA LEU A 163 -7.26 2.00 7.15
C LEU A 163 -6.76 2.55 8.49
N ARG A 164 -7.08 3.81 8.80
CA ARG A 164 -6.86 4.41 10.12
C ARG A 164 -7.62 3.61 11.19
N GLN A 165 -8.92 3.39 11.00
CA GLN A 165 -9.71 2.57 11.90
C GLN A 165 -9.21 1.12 12.00
N LEU A 166 -8.82 0.51 10.87
CA LEU A 166 -8.24 -0.83 10.83
C LEU A 166 -7.00 -0.92 11.74
N SER A 167 -6.11 0.06 11.67
CA SER A 167 -4.88 0.09 12.49
C SER A 167 -5.17 0.04 14.01
N PHE A 168 -6.28 0.64 14.46
CA PHE A 168 -6.73 0.56 15.84
C PHE A 168 -7.36 -0.79 16.18
N VAL A 169 -8.19 -1.33 15.30
CA VAL A 169 -8.89 -2.61 15.50
C VAL A 169 -7.90 -3.76 15.59
N VAL A 170 -6.91 -3.81 14.69
CA VAL A 170 -5.91 -4.89 14.68
C VAL A 170 -4.84 -4.69 15.74
N GLY A 171 -4.63 -3.46 16.20
CA GLY A 171 -3.64 -3.09 17.21
C GLY A 171 -2.24 -2.84 16.67
N HIS A 172 -1.46 -2.08 17.43
CA HIS A 172 -0.16 -1.53 17.03
C HIS A 172 0.83 -2.59 16.48
N ASN A 173 0.92 -3.75 17.14
CA ASN A 173 1.88 -4.80 16.77
C ASN A 173 1.40 -5.67 15.59
N ASN A 174 0.27 -5.33 14.96
CA ASN A 174 -0.29 -6.02 13.81
C ASN A 174 -0.37 -5.13 12.56
N PHE A 175 0.10 -3.89 12.65
CA PHE A 175 0.02 -2.91 11.57
C PHE A 175 1.36 -2.18 11.39
N CYS A 176 1.85 -2.14 10.15
CA CYS A 176 3.02 -1.38 9.74
C CYS A 176 2.64 -0.49 8.56
N LEU A 177 3.18 0.73 8.51
CA LEU A 177 2.89 1.73 7.48
C LEU A 177 4.19 2.19 6.84
N VAL A 178 4.30 1.97 5.53
CA VAL A 178 5.37 2.47 4.68
C VAL A 178 4.80 3.55 3.78
N HIS A 179 5.36 4.75 3.84
CA HIS A 179 4.92 5.87 3.01
C HIS A 179 5.94 6.14 1.91
N VAL A 180 5.53 6.00 0.65
CA VAL A 180 6.36 6.20 -0.55
C VAL A 180 6.28 7.67 -0.95
N SER A 181 7.43 8.33 -1.02
CA SER A 181 7.50 9.76 -1.33
C SER A 181 8.69 10.11 -2.22
N LEU A 182 8.54 11.17 -3.01
CA LEU A 182 9.58 11.66 -3.92
C LEU A 182 10.54 12.62 -3.21
N ILE A 183 11.83 12.41 -3.42
CA ILE A 183 12.90 13.35 -3.11
C ILE A 183 13.45 13.90 -4.43
N PRO A 184 12.92 15.03 -4.92
CA PRO A 184 13.39 15.62 -6.17
C PRO A 184 14.81 16.17 -6.00
N VAL A 185 15.61 16.02 -7.06
CA VAL A 185 16.96 16.58 -7.18
C VAL A 185 16.90 17.71 -8.19
N LEU A 186 17.19 18.94 -7.74
CA LEU A 186 17.16 20.10 -8.64
C LEU A 186 18.47 20.18 -9.43
N GLY A 187 18.39 19.92 -10.74
CA GLY A 187 19.54 19.64 -11.61
C GLY A 187 20.63 20.71 -11.68
N VAL A 188 20.33 21.98 -11.40
CA VAL A 188 21.33 23.06 -11.44
C VAL A 188 22.25 23.03 -10.22
N VAL A 189 21.76 22.54 -9.08
CA VAL A 189 22.47 22.59 -7.78
C VAL A 189 22.81 21.17 -7.28
N GLY A 190 22.16 20.13 -7.81
CA GLY A 190 22.29 18.75 -7.32
C GLY A 190 21.68 18.54 -5.93
N GLU A 191 20.94 19.52 -5.42
CA GLU A 191 20.42 19.50 -4.06
C GLU A 191 19.17 18.62 -3.95
N GLN A 192 19.20 17.67 -3.00
CA GLN A 192 18.06 16.82 -2.66
C GLN A 192 17.06 17.58 -1.80
N LYS A 193 15.83 17.76 -2.30
CA LYS A 193 14.80 18.55 -1.59
C LYS A 193 13.85 17.65 -0.80
N THR A 194 13.81 17.87 0.51
CA THR A 194 12.97 17.07 1.44
C THR A 194 11.56 17.64 1.67
N LYS A 195 11.32 18.90 1.29
CA LYS A 195 10.07 19.63 1.61
C LYS A 195 8.80 18.94 1.11
N PRO A 196 8.74 18.39 -0.13
CA PRO A 196 7.56 17.68 -0.59
C PRO A 196 7.20 16.50 0.32
N THR A 197 8.20 15.71 0.72
CA THR A 197 8.01 14.59 1.66
C THR A 197 7.53 15.06 3.03
N GLN A 198 8.07 16.17 3.55
CA GLN A 198 7.62 16.74 4.83
C GLN A 198 6.14 17.13 4.80
N HIS A 199 5.68 17.73 3.70
CA HIS A 199 4.27 18.12 3.55
C HIS A 199 3.36 16.90 3.40
N SER A 200 3.79 15.91 2.63
CA SER A 200 3.02 14.68 2.45
C SER A 200 2.86 13.89 3.76
N VAL A 201 3.93 13.78 4.56
CA VAL A 201 3.85 13.16 5.90
C VAL A 201 2.99 13.98 6.86
N ARG A 202 2.97 15.31 6.74
CA ARG A 202 2.06 16.15 7.53
C ARG A 202 0.60 15.87 7.18
N GLU A 203 0.29 15.75 5.90
CA GLU A 203 -1.06 15.43 5.42
C GLU A 203 -1.52 14.05 5.89
N LEU A 204 -0.66 13.04 5.72
CA LEU A 204 -0.94 11.68 6.19
C LEU A 204 -1.24 11.63 7.69
N ARG A 205 -0.47 12.39 8.50
CA ARG A 205 -0.68 12.50 9.95
C ARG A 205 -1.95 13.27 10.31
N ALA A 206 -2.31 14.30 9.55
CA ALA A 206 -3.56 15.02 9.75
C ALA A 206 -4.77 14.09 9.54
N LEU A 207 -4.64 13.11 8.65
CA LEU A 207 -5.62 12.04 8.43
C LEU A 207 -5.50 10.88 9.43
N GLY A 208 -4.67 11.01 10.47
CA GLY A 208 -4.55 10.07 11.58
C GLY A 208 -3.66 8.84 11.33
N LEU A 209 -2.89 8.82 10.24
CA LEU A 209 -1.90 7.78 9.96
C LEU A 209 -0.47 8.31 10.14
N THR A 210 0.36 7.59 10.91
CA THR A 210 1.77 7.96 11.11
C THR A 210 2.67 6.89 10.48
N PRO A 211 3.57 7.25 9.54
CA PRO A 211 4.42 6.27 8.88
C PRO A 211 5.45 5.70 9.84
N HIS A 212 5.67 4.39 9.76
CA HIS A 212 6.73 3.68 10.49
C HIS A 212 8.03 3.67 9.68
N LEU A 213 7.91 3.64 8.35
CA LEU A 213 9.02 3.73 7.40
C LEU A 213 8.69 4.74 6.29
N LEU A 214 9.73 5.38 5.78
CA LEU A 214 9.64 6.21 4.57
C LEU A 214 10.41 5.52 3.44
N ALA A 215 9.73 5.29 2.32
CA ALA A 215 10.30 4.82 1.08
C ALA A 215 10.56 6.03 0.17
N CYS A 216 11.77 6.55 0.21
CA CYS A 216 12.13 7.78 -0.49
C CYS A 216 12.67 7.45 -1.89
N ARG A 217 11.87 7.73 -2.91
CA ARG A 217 12.25 7.62 -4.33
C ARG A 217 13.08 8.83 -4.74
N SER A 218 14.20 8.60 -5.42
CA SER A 218 15.08 9.67 -5.93
C SER A 218 15.84 9.22 -7.17
N ALA A 219 16.38 10.16 -7.95
CA ALA A 219 17.25 9.81 -9.08
C ALA A 219 18.62 9.28 -8.62
N GLN A 220 19.15 9.85 -7.53
CA GLN A 220 20.46 9.50 -6.96
C GLN A 220 20.32 8.98 -5.53
N PRO A 221 21.30 8.22 -5.01
CA PRO A 221 21.31 7.78 -3.62
C PRO A 221 21.16 8.96 -2.64
N LEU A 222 20.34 8.78 -1.61
CA LEU A 222 20.14 9.80 -0.59
C LEU A 222 21.44 10.10 0.18
N LEU A 223 21.69 11.39 0.40
CA LEU A 223 22.74 11.86 1.31
C LEU A 223 22.34 11.59 2.76
N GLU A 224 23.32 11.37 3.63
CA GLU A 224 23.04 11.13 5.06
C GLU A 224 22.35 12.34 5.70
N SER A 225 22.80 13.56 5.37
CA SER A 225 22.16 14.81 5.81
C SER A 225 20.69 14.93 5.36
N THR A 226 20.35 14.39 4.19
CA THR A 226 18.96 14.33 3.70
C THR A 226 18.13 13.37 4.57
N LYS A 227 18.69 12.20 4.94
CA LYS A 227 18.03 11.24 5.84
C LYS A 227 17.84 11.81 7.24
N GLU A 228 18.87 12.41 7.83
CA GLU A 228 18.80 13.05 9.14
C GLU A 228 17.71 14.14 9.18
N LYS A 229 17.67 14.98 8.14
CA LYS A 229 16.64 16.01 8.00
C LYS A 229 15.25 15.40 7.91
N LEU A 230 15.04 14.39 7.06
CA LEU A 230 13.77 13.69 6.97
C LEU A 230 13.37 13.07 8.31
N SER A 231 14.32 12.50 9.05
CA SER A 231 14.09 11.89 10.36
C SER A 231 13.54 12.91 11.35
N GLN A 232 14.19 14.07 11.46
CA GLN A 232 13.79 15.16 12.34
C GLN A 232 12.40 15.72 12.00
N PHE A 233 12.11 15.95 10.71
CA PHE A 233 10.86 16.61 10.31
C PHE A 233 9.67 15.65 10.18
N CYS A 234 9.90 14.39 9.86
CA CYS A 234 8.85 13.38 9.64
C CYS A 234 8.59 12.51 10.86
N HIS A 235 9.44 12.60 11.90
CA HIS A 235 9.39 11.77 13.11
C HIS A 235 9.52 10.26 12.81
N VAL A 236 10.36 9.92 11.83
CA VAL A 236 10.68 8.54 11.47
C VAL A 236 12.16 8.30 11.76
N PRO A 237 12.57 7.24 12.48
CA PRO A 237 13.98 6.97 12.75
C PRO A 237 14.81 6.93 11.46
N ALA A 238 16.04 7.46 11.48
CA ALA A 238 16.89 7.49 10.29
C ALA A 238 17.10 6.11 9.64
N GLY A 239 17.21 5.05 10.46
CA GLY A 239 17.29 3.67 10.00
C GLY A 239 16.04 3.14 9.28
N ASN A 240 14.90 3.84 9.41
CA ASN A 240 13.64 3.52 8.73
C ASN A 240 13.38 4.41 7.51
N ILE A 241 14.37 5.21 7.09
CA ILE A 241 14.32 6.03 5.87
C ILE A 241 15.06 5.28 4.76
N LEU A 242 14.26 4.62 3.93
CA LEU A 242 14.71 3.74 2.87
C LEU A 242 15.01 4.55 1.60
N ASN A 243 16.25 4.46 1.13
CA ASN A 243 16.69 5.04 -0.13
C ASN A 243 16.31 4.09 -1.29
N ILE A 244 15.39 4.52 -2.14
CA ILE A 244 14.97 3.79 -3.34
C ILE A 244 15.33 4.61 -4.57
N HIS A 245 16.62 4.69 -4.88
CA HIS A 245 17.09 5.45 -6.05
C HIS A 245 16.75 4.74 -7.38
N ASP A 246 16.95 5.44 -8.49
CA ASP A 246 16.79 4.85 -9.82
C ASP A 246 17.76 3.68 -10.03
N VAL A 247 17.21 2.57 -10.52
CA VAL A 247 17.91 1.30 -10.72
C VAL A 247 17.68 0.82 -12.15
N PRO A 248 18.61 0.06 -12.73
CA PRO A 248 18.52 -0.35 -14.13
C PRO A 248 17.35 -1.30 -14.41
N ASN A 249 16.88 -2.03 -13.40
CA ASN A 249 15.65 -2.82 -13.48
C ASN A 249 15.00 -3.00 -12.12
N ILE A 250 13.71 -3.34 -12.11
CA ILE A 250 12.86 -3.46 -10.92
C ILE A 250 13.33 -4.57 -9.93
N TRP A 251 14.06 -5.58 -10.39
CA TRP A 251 14.57 -6.67 -9.54
C TRP A 251 15.67 -6.22 -8.56
N HIS A 252 16.23 -5.03 -8.75
CA HIS A 252 17.16 -4.45 -7.80
C HIS A 252 16.46 -3.88 -6.56
N VAL A 253 15.17 -3.54 -6.65
CA VAL A 253 14.44 -2.90 -5.54
C VAL A 253 14.36 -3.79 -4.29
N PRO A 254 14.02 -5.10 -4.36
CA PRO A 254 14.09 -5.98 -3.20
C PRO A 254 15.48 -6.05 -2.56
N LEU A 255 16.55 -6.02 -3.38
CA LEU A 255 17.93 -6.04 -2.89
C LEU A 255 18.29 -4.74 -2.17
N LEU A 256 17.85 -3.58 -2.67
CA LEU A 256 18.00 -2.29 -1.99
C LEU A 256 17.29 -2.28 -0.64
N LEU A 257 16.09 -2.83 -0.54
CA LEU A 257 15.34 -2.94 0.71
C LEU A 257 16.03 -3.88 1.70
N ARG A 258 16.52 -5.03 1.23
CA ARG A 258 17.27 -6.00 2.05
C ARG A 258 18.54 -5.37 2.62
N ASN A 259 19.35 -4.73 1.77
CA ASN A 259 20.63 -4.14 2.18
C ASN A 259 20.45 -2.98 3.17
N GLN A 260 19.26 -2.37 3.23
CA GLN A 260 18.90 -1.33 4.20
C GLN A 260 18.14 -1.87 5.41
N ASN A 261 18.10 -3.19 5.61
CA ASN A 261 17.42 -3.83 6.75
C ASN A 261 15.91 -3.51 6.86
N ALA A 262 15.24 -3.22 5.74
CA ALA A 262 13.81 -2.89 5.75
C ALA A 262 12.96 -4.01 6.38
N HIS A 263 13.29 -5.27 6.06
CA HIS A 263 12.66 -6.45 6.63
C HIS A 263 12.80 -6.49 8.17
N HIS A 264 13.99 -6.23 8.73
CA HIS A 264 14.18 -6.16 10.18
C HIS A 264 13.31 -5.10 10.85
N SER A 265 13.23 -3.90 10.27
CA SER A 265 12.38 -2.82 10.80
C SER A 265 10.89 -3.19 10.75
N ILE A 266 10.43 -3.84 9.67
CA ILE A 266 9.05 -4.29 9.53
C ILE A 266 8.75 -5.43 10.52
N LEU A 267 9.60 -6.44 10.62
CA LEU A 267 9.44 -7.57 11.56
C LEU A 267 9.39 -7.07 13.01
N LYS A 268 10.26 -6.12 13.37
CA LYS A 268 10.26 -5.48 14.69
C LYS A 268 8.96 -4.74 14.97
N GLN A 269 8.45 -3.97 14.01
CA GLN A 269 7.18 -3.26 14.15
C GLN A 269 5.99 -4.23 14.31
N LEU A 270 6.02 -5.34 13.58
CA LEU A 270 4.96 -6.36 13.60
C LEU A 270 5.13 -7.40 14.72
N ASN A 271 6.13 -7.25 15.58
CA ASN A 271 6.50 -8.21 16.62
C ASN A 271 6.57 -9.65 16.10
N LEU A 272 7.30 -9.85 15.00
CA LEU A 272 7.56 -11.14 14.38
C LEU A 272 9.00 -11.58 14.68
N HIS A 273 9.16 -12.81 15.18
CA HIS A 273 10.46 -13.41 15.46
C HIS A 273 10.82 -14.38 14.33
N ARG A 274 11.64 -13.94 13.39
CA ARG A 274 12.18 -14.72 12.27
C ARG A 274 13.62 -14.31 12.02
#